data_AF-A0A212KDM4-F1
#
_entry.id   AF-A0A212KDM4-F1
#
_cell.length_a   1.000
_cell.length_b   1.000
_cell.length_c   1.000
_cell.angle_alpha   90.00
_cell.angle_beta   90.00
_cell.angle_gamma   90.00
#
_symmetry.space_group_name_H-M   'P 1'
#
loop_
_entity.id
_entity.type
_entity.pdbx_description
1 polymer ?
#
loop_
_entity_poly.entity_id
_entity_poly.type
_entity_poly.pdbx_seq_one_letter_code
_entity_poly.pdbx_strand_id
1 'polypeptide(L)'
;MMYGNSAFFEFSELMLRRVAIHVGNPTPVDLRPARDWDHSGKRFGSTDKSRRELGFEAKASVREGLEKTVAWTRANRTTIERCMAQHAYNMAHV
;
A
#
# COMPACT_ATOMS: atom_id res chain seq x y z
N MET A 1 -18.42 -6.98 25.94
CA MET A 1 -18.53 -7.44 24.54
C MET A 1 -17.47 -6.71 23.71
N MET A 2 -16.32 -7.34 23.46
CA MET A 2 -15.25 -6.81 22.60
C MET A 2 -15.17 -7.68 21.34
N TYR A 3 -15.90 -7.30 20.30
CA TYR A 3 -15.67 -7.82 18.94
C TYR A 3 -15.57 -6.60 18.03
N GLY A 4 -14.35 -6.18 17.73
CA GLY A 4 -14.10 -5.03 16.87
C GLY A 4 -12.72 -5.09 16.23
N ASN A 5 -12.70 -5.37 14.93
CA ASN A 5 -11.66 -4.95 13.98
C ASN A 5 -10.32 -5.73 13.87
N SER A 6 -10.32 -7.07 13.89
CA SER A 6 -9.10 -7.85 13.57
C SER A 6 -8.65 -7.75 12.09
N ALA A 7 -9.58 -7.67 11.14
CA ALA A 7 -9.25 -7.78 9.72
C ALA A 7 -8.56 -6.53 9.11
N PHE A 8 -8.70 -5.35 9.72
CA PHE A 8 -8.11 -4.11 9.20
C PHE A 8 -6.64 -3.94 9.61
N PHE A 9 -6.31 -4.40 10.82
CA PHE A 9 -4.94 -4.34 11.33
C PHE A 9 -4.00 -5.22 10.49
N GLU A 10 -4.49 -6.37 10.01
CA GLU A 10 -3.70 -7.31 9.21
C GLU A 10 -3.28 -6.75 7.83
N PHE A 11 -4.11 -5.97 7.14
CA PHE A 11 -3.79 -5.56 5.77
C PHE A 11 -2.70 -4.46 5.70
N SER A 12 -2.78 -3.46 6.58
CA SER A 12 -1.78 -2.40 6.67
C SER A 12 -0.46 -2.93 7.25
N GLU A 13 -0.51 -3.82 8.25
CA GLU A 13 0.66 -4.56 8.73
C GLU A 13 1.32 -5.36 7.61
N LEU A 14 0.52 -6.12 6.85
CA LEU A 14 1.01 -6.99 5.79
C LEU A 14 1.73 -6.18 4.71
N MET A 15 1.16 -5.05 4.28
CA MET A 15 1.74 -4.23 3.21
C MET A 15 3.04 -3.56 3.65
N LEU A 16 3.08 -2.92 4.82
CA LEU A 16 4.28 -2.23 5.32
C LEU A 16 5.43 -3.22 5.58
N ARG A 17 5.14 -4.35 6.24
CA ARG A 17 6.15 -5.39 6.48
C ARG A 17 6.63 -6.01 5.17
N ARG A 18 5.74 -6.27 4.20
CA ARG A 18 6.11 -6.89 2.92
C ARG A 18 7.01 -5.98 2.09
N VAL A 19 6.72 -4.68 2.06
CA VAL A 19 7.59 -3.69 1.41
C VAL A 19 8.96 -3.65 2.09
N ALA A 20 9.01 -3.51 3.41
CA ALA A 20 10.27 -3.44 4.17
C ALA A 20 11.16 -4.68 3.92
N ILE A 21 10.57 -5.87 3.92
CA ILE A 21 11.26 -7.13 3.58
C ILE A 21 11.79 -7.10 2.14
N HIS A 22 10.97 -6.70 1.16
CA HIS A 22 11.37 -6.69 -0.25
C HIS A 22 12.51 -5.73 -0.56
N VAL A 23 12.57 -4.59 0.12
CA VAL A 23 13.64 -3.61 -0.09
C VAL A 23 14.85 -3.84 0.79
N GLY A 24 14.77 -4.79 1.75
CA GLY A 24 15.83 -5.06 2.72
C GLY A 24 16.04 -3.92 3.72
N ASN A 25 14.97 -3.20 4.08
CA ASN A 25 15.07 -2.10 5.06
C ASN A 25 15.22 -2.69 6.48
N PRO A 26 16.34 -2.49 7.18
CA PRO A 26 16.56 -3.04 8.53
C PRO A 26 15.81 -2.25 9.62
N THR A 27 15.22 -1.11 9.27
CA THR A 27 14.49 -0.26 10.23
C THR A 27 13.23 -0.98 10.71
N PRO A 28 13.04 -1.14 12.03
CA PRO A 28 11.82 -1.75 12.58
C PRO A 28 10.56 -0.98 12.14
N VAL A 29 9.48 -1.71 11.88
CA VAL A 29 8.19 -1.10 11.54
C VAL A 29 7.51 -0.63 12.82
N ASP A 30 7.24 0.67 12.93
CA ASP A 30 6.44 1.25 14.02
C ASP A 30 4.95 1.20 13.67
N LEU A 31 4.28 0.11 14.06
CA LEU A 31 2.87 -0.10 13.79
C LEU A 31 2.03 0.52 14.90
N ARG A 32 1.12 1.42 14.49
CA ARG A 32 0.24 2.14 15.41
C ARG A 32 -1.22 1.77 15.17
N PRO A 33 -2.09 1.97 16.17
CA PRO A 33 -3.52 1.76 16.00
C PRO A 33 -4.09 2.53 14.81
N ALA A 34 -5.12 1.96 14.19
CA ALA A 34 -5.90 2.66 13.19
C ALA A 34 -6.48 3.96 13.78
N ARG A 35 -6.53 5.03 12.98
CA ARG A 35 -7.16 6.29 13.38
C ARG A 35 -8.65 6.07 13.61
N ASP A 36 -9.26 6.86 14.50
CA ASP A 36 -10.68 6.72 14.85
C ASP A 36 -11.62 6.84 13.65
N TRP A 37 -11.23 7.58 12.62
CA TRP A 37 -12.01 7.74 11.39
C TRP A 37 -11.65 6.73 10.29
N ASP A 38 -10.70 5.82 10.52
CA ASP A 38 -10.23 4.85 9.53
C ASP A 38 -11.16 3.62 9.46
N HIS A 39 -12.34 3.84 8.89
CA HIS A 39 -13.35 2.79 8.64
C HIS A 39 -13.31 2.26 7.20
N SER A 40 -12.31 2.68 6.43
CA SER A 40 -12.12 2.31 5.02
C SER A 40 -11.98 0.79 4.84
N GLY A 41 -11.48 0.08 5.85
CA GLY A 41 -11.36 -1.38 5.91
C GLY A 41 -12.64 -2.18 5.78
N LYS A 42 -13.81 -1.55 5.74
CA LYS A 42 -15.09 -2.22 5.48
C LYS A 42 -15.53 -2.14 4.02
N ARG A 43 -14.76 -1.46 3.16
CA ARG A 43 -15.10 -1.20 1.76
C ARG A 43 -14.30 -2.09 0.81
N PHE A 44 -14.65 -3.38 0.79
CA PHE A 44 -14.15 -4.31 -0.24
C PHE A 44 -15.17 -4.42 -1.36
N GLY A 45 -14.75 -4.15 -2.60
CA GLY A 45 -15.57 -4.38 -3.78
C GLY A 45 -15.57 -5.85 -4.17
N SER A 46 -16.74 -6.46 -4.38
CA SER A 46 -16.82 -7.78 -5.00
C SER A 46 -16.34 -7.72 -6.46
N THR A 47 -15.57 -8.73 -6.87
CA THR A 47 -15.09 -8.89 -8.25
C THR A 47 -16.00 -9.79 -9.09
N ASP A 48 -17.10 -10.29 -8.52
CA ASP A 48 -17.97 -11.29 -9.16
C ASP A 48 -18.61 -10.76 -10.44
N LYS A 49 -19.02 -9.48 -10.44
CA LYS A 49 -19.62 -8.83 -11.61
C LYS A 49 -18.62 -8.83 -12.79
N SER A 50 -17.39 -8.39 -12.55
CA SER A 50 -16.34 -8.33 -13.56
C SER A 50 -15.96 -9.72 -14.08
N ARG A 51 -15.91 -10.72 -13.19
CA ARG A 51 -15.68 -12.12 -13.58
C ARG A 51 -16.81 -12.62 -14.48
N ARG A 52 -18.07 -12.41 -14.10
CA ARG A 52 -19.26 -12.89 -14.83
C ARG A 52 -19.44 -12.22 -16.19
N GLU A 53 -19.29 -10.89 -16.25
CA GLU A 53 -19.66 -10.11 -17.44
C GLU A 53 -18.49 -9.90 -18.40
N LEU A 54 -17.26 -9.91 -17.90
CA LEU A 54 -16.06 -9.61 -18.70
C LEU A 54 -15.06 -10.78 -18.75
N GLY A 55 -15.30 -11.87 -18.00
CA GLY A 55 -14.29 -12.91 -17.79
C GLY A 55 -13.03 -12.40 -17.10
N PHE A 56 -13.09 -11.23 -16.44
CA PHE A 56 -11.93 -10.59 -15.85
C PHE A 56 -11.57 -11.23 -14.51
N GLU A 57 -10.28 -11.50 -14.32
CA GLU A 57 -9.70 -11.94 -13.06
C GLU A 57 -8.34 -11.28 -12.83
N ALA A 58 -8.13 -10.73 -11.63
CA ALA A 58 -6.85 -10.19 -11.22
C ALA A 58 -5.86 -11.34 -10.97
N LYS A 59 -4.81 -11.42 -11.79
CA LYS A 59 -3.81 -12.51 -11.72
C LYS A 59 -2.55 -12.14 -10.95
N ALA A 60 -2.25 -10.84 -10.85
CA ALA A 60 -1.07 -10.36 -10.14
C ALA A 60 -1.26 -10.53 -8.64
N SER A 61 -0.39 -11.31 -8.00
CA SER A 61 -0.36 -11.41 -6.54
C SER A 61 0.18 -10.12 -5.92
N VAL A 62 -0.12 -9.87 -4.64
CA VAL A 62 0.45 -8.74 -3.89
C VAL A 62 1.98 -8.78 -3.91
N ARG A 63 2.59 -9.97 -3.75
CA ARG A 63 4.04 -10.14 -3.79
C ARG A 63 4.62 -9.72 -5.14
N GLU A 64 4.10 -10.30 -6.23
CA GLU A 64 4.56 -10.00 -7.59
C GLU A 64 4.38 -8.51 -7.92
N GLY A 65 3.23 -7.94 -7.54
CA GLY A 65 2.96 -6.51 -7.71
C GLY A 65 4.01 -5.65 -7.01
N LEU A 66 4.30 -5.94 -5.73
CA LEU A 66 5.30 -5.21 -4.96
C LEU A 66 6.71 -5.34 -5.54
N GLU A 67 7.12 -6.54 -5.96
CA GLU A 67 8.43 -6.76 -6.62
C GLU A 67 8.57 -5.86 -7.86
N LYS A 68 7.55 -5.87 -8.74
CA LYS A 68 7.53 -5.05 -9.96
C LYS A 68 7.51 -3.55 -9.65
N THR A 69 6.69 -3.13 -8.68
CA THR A 69 6.62 -1.72 -8.26
C THR A 69 7.96 -1.26 -7.71
N VAL A 70 8.59 -2.01 -6.79
CA VAL A 70 9.91 -1.67 -6.22
C VAL A 70 10.97 -1.58 -7.32
N ALA A 71 10.99 -2.54 -8.25
CA ALA A 71 11.93 -2.53 -9.38
C ALA A 71 11.74 -1.27 -10.24
N TRP A 72 10.51 -0.93 -10.60
CA TRP A 72 10.20 0.28 -11.36
C TRP A 72 10.58 1.56 -10.59
N THR A 73 10.29 1.63 -9.29
CA THR A 73 10.65 2.77 -8.44
C THR A 73 12.17 2.97 -8.38
N ARG A 74 12.94 1.88 -8.28
CA ARG A 74 14.41 1.94 -8.31
C ARG A 74 14.94 2.42 -9.66
N ALA A 75 14.40 1.87 -10.75
CA ALA A 75 14.80 2.25 -12.11
C ALA A 75 14.48 3.72 -12.44
N ASN A 76 13.45 4.29 -11.82
CA ASN A 76 12.98 5.66 -12.10
C ASN A 76 13.27 6.65 -10.97
N ARG A 77 14.16 6.30 -10.03
CA ARG A 77 14.44 7.09 -8.82
C ARG A 77 14.72 8.55 -9.12
N THR A 78 15.62 8.84 -10.07
CA THR A 78 15.98 10.23 -10.44
C THR A 78 14.78 11.05 -10.91
N THR A 79 13.88 10.45 -11.69
CA THR A 79 12.66 11.12 -12.16
C THR A 79 11.73 11.42 -11.00
N ILE A 80 11.54 10.43 -10.10
CA ILE A 80 10.68 10.57 -8.91
C ILE A 80 11.21 11.69 -8.02
N GLU A 81 12.52 11.69 -7.71
CA GLU A 81 13.17 12.71 -6.90
C GLU A 81 13.04 14.11 -7.50
N ARG A 82 13.20 14.24 -8.83
CA ARG A 82 12.98 15.51 -9.52
C ARG A 82 11.54 16.01 -9.40
N CYS A 83 10.54 15.12 -9.56
CA CYS A 83 9.15 15.50 -9.39
C CYS A 83 8.87 15.94 -7.94
N MET A 84 9.40 15.21 -6.95
CA MET A 84 9.28 15.59 -5.53
C MET A 84 9.89 16.97 -5.25
N ALA A 85 11.06 17.26 -5.83
CA ALA A 85 11.76 18.52 -5.61
C ALA A 85 10.97 19.75 -6.09
N GLN A 86 10.06 19.61 -7.05
CA GLN A 86 9.21 20.72 -7.51
C GLN A 86 8.28 21.25 -6.40
N HIS A 87 7.97 20.43 -5.41
CA HIS A 87 7.12 20.80 -4.28
C HIS A 87 7.89 21.34 -3.08
N ALA A 88 9.23 21.45 -3.17
CA ALA A 88 10.09 21.84 -2.05
C ALA A 88 9.73 23.23 -1.48
N TYR A 89 9.39 24.19 -2.35
CA TYR A 89 8.95 25.51 -1.91
C TYR A 89 7.70 25.44 -1.04
N ASN A 90 6.65 24.74 -1.51
CA ASN A 90 5.40 24.64 -0.76
C ASN A 90 5.63 23.93 0.57
N MET A 91 6.38 22.84 0.61
CA MET A 91 6.67 22.09 1.83
C MET A 91 7.46 22.90 2.88
N ALA A 92 8.27 23.86 2.46
CA ALA A 92 9.05 24.71 3.36
C ALA A 92 8.27 25.91 3.92
N HIS A 93 7.08 26.19 3.38
CA HIS A 93 6.27 27.36 3.71
C HIS A 93 4.84 26.98 4.14
N VAL A 94 4.66 25.76 4.69
CA VAL A 94 3.41 25.30 5.35
C VAL A 94 3.53 25.48 6.87
#